data_AF-A0AAU8NM00-F1
#
_entry.id   AF-A0AAU8NM00-F1
#
_cell.length_a   1.000
_cell.length_b   1.000
_cell.length_c   1.000
_cell.angle_alpha   90.00
_cell.angle_beta   90.00
_cell.angle_gamma   90.00
#
_symmetry.space_group_name_H-M   'P 1'
#
loop_
_entity.id
_entity.type
_entity.pdbx_description
1 polymer ?
#
loop_
_entity_poly.entity_id
_entity_poly.type
_entity_poly.pdbx_seq_one_letter_code
_entity_poly.pdbx_strand_id
1 'polypeptide(L)' 'MESKEWEIPGGMIDEGESCRECAVRELFEETNQKAERICTERKLKHG' A
#
# COMPACT_ATOMS: atom_id res chain seq x y z
N MET A 1 22.63 -12.89 8.09
CA MET A 1 22.94 -11.57 7.51
C MET A 1 21.61 -11.00 7.08
N GLU A 2 21.20 -9.89 7.69
CA GLU A 2 19.98 -9.19 7.28
C GLU A 2 20.12 -8.73 5.83
N SER A 3 19.13 -9.04 5.00
CA SER A 3 19.08 -8.54 3.62
C SER A 3 18.75 -7.05 3.67
N LYS A 4 19.65 -6.20 3.17
CA LYS A 4 19.36 -4.77 2.93
C LYS A 4 18.75 -4.62 1.55
N GLU A 5 17.53 -5.11 1.41
CA GLU A 5 16.74 -4.90 0.20
C GLU A 5 15.68 -3.85 0.48
N TRP A 6 15.45 -2.96 -0.48
CA TRP A 6 14.35 -2.00 -0.40
C TRP A 6 13.07 -2.73 -0.76
N GLU A 7 12.08 -2.62 0.12
CA GLU A 7 10.74 -3.15 -0.09
C GLU A 7 9.73 -2.01 -0.14
N ILE A 8 8.56 -2.30 -0.73
CA ILE A 8 7.43 -1.38 -0.71
C ILE A 8 6.62 -1.66 0.55
N PRO A 9 6.17 -0.63 1.30
CA PRO A 9 5.33 -0.82 2.48
C PRO A 9 4.09 -1.65 2.16
N GLY A 10 3.78 -2.62 3.01
CA GLY A 10 2.67 -3.52 2.76
C GLY A 10 2.59 -4.70 3.73
N GLY A 11 1.38 -5.23 3.86
CA GLY A 11 1.10 -6.33 4.76
C GLY A 11 -0.25 -6.97 4.48
N MET A 12 -0.78 -7.65 5.49
CA MET A 12 -2.04 -8.39 5.39
C MET A 12 -3.23 -7.44 5.53
N ILE A 13 -4.31 -7.78 4.81
CA ILE A 13 -5.60 -7.09 4.94
C ILE A 13 -6.30 -7.62 6.18
N ASP A 14 -6.72 -6.72 7.06
CA ASP A 14 -7.49 -7.07 8.27
C ASP A 14 -8.96 -7.35 7.96
N GLU A 15 -9.67 -8.01 8.88
CA GLU A 15 -11.09 -8.30 8.72
C GLU A 15 -11.92 -7.01 8.54
N GLY A 16 -12.62 -6.91 7.41
CA GLY A 16 -13.44 -5.75 7.06
C GLY A 16 -12.67 -4.60 6.41
N GLU A 17 -11.35 -4.70 6.27
CA GLU A 17 -10.51 -3.71 5.61
C GLU A 17 -10.53 -3.89 4.08
N SER A 18 -10.60 -2.79 3.32
CA SER A 18 -10.38 -2.83 1.88
C SER A 18 -8.89 -2.82 1.53
N CYS A 19 -8.51 -3.32 0.34
CA CYS A 19 -7.11 -3.25 -0.10
C CYS A 19 -6.53 -1.81 -0.07
N ARG A 20 -7.38 -0.80 -0.26
CA ARG A 20 -6.97 0.60 -0.20
C ARG A 20 -6.62 1.04 1.21
N GLU A 21 -7.45 0.65 2.18
CA GLU A 21 -7.24 0.98 3.59
C GLU A 21 -5.98 0.31 4.12
N CYS A 22 -5.78 -0.98 3.81
CA CYS A 22 -4.55 -1.71 4.13
C CYS A 22 -3.30 -0.99 3.59
N ALA A 23 -3.29 -0.63 2.29
CA ALA A 23 -2.16 0.08 1.70
C ALA A 23 -1.88 1.46 2.33
N VAL A 24 -2.91 2.17 2.81
CA VAL A 24 -2.74 3.45 3.54
C VAL A 24 -2.13 3.21 4.92
N ARG A 25 -2.63 2.19 5.63
CA ARG A 25 -2.20 1.84 6.98
C ARG A 25 -0.73 1.41 6.99
N GLU A 26 -0.37 0.43 6.17
CA GLU A 26 0.99 -0.10 6.08
C GLU A 26 2.01 0.99 5.67
N LEU A 27 1.65 1.85 4.71
CA LEU A 27 2.46 3.00 4.34
C LEU A 27 2.78 3.88 5.56
N PHE A 28 1.77 4.18 6.39
CA PHE A 28 1.98 5.01 7.56
C PHE A 28 2.76 4.29 8.66
N GLU A 29 2.47 3.02 8.92
CA GLU A 29 3.13 2.23 9.98
C GLU A 29 4.63 2.05 9.73
N GLU A 30 5.03 1.76 8.49
CA GLU A 30 6.44 1.51 8.16
C GLU A 30 7.24 2.79 7.88
N THR A 31 6.60 3.85 7.37
CA THR A 31 7.32 5.03 6.86
C THR A 31 6.96 6.35 7.52
N ASN A 32 5.90 6.38 8.35
CA ASN A 32 5.29 7.60 8.89
C ASN A 32 4.81 8.62 7.83
N GLN A 33 4.63 8.21 6.57
CA GLN A 33 4.15 9.08 5.49
C GLN A 33 2.64 8.98 5.30
N LYS A 34 2.01 10.06 4.83
CA LYS A 34 0.59 10.09 4.42
C LYS A 34 0.50 10.41 2.93
N ALA A 35 -0.18 9.55 2.18
CA ALA A 35 -0.38 9.78 0.75
C ALA A 35 -1.51 10.78 0.48
N GLU A 36 -1.21 11.86 -0.25
CA GLU A 36 -2.21 12.85 -0.66
C GLU A 36 -3.17 12.32 -1.74
N ARG A 37 -2.69 11.39 -2.58
CA ARG A 37 -3.48 10.75 -3.64
C ARG A 37 -3.22 9.26 -3.68
N ILE A 38 -4.29 8.48 -3.66
CA ILE A 38 -4.25 7.02 -3.79
C ILE A 38 -5.26 6.61 -4.84
N CYS A 39 -4.76 6.04 -5.93
CA CYS A 39 -5.56 5.53 -7.04
C CYS A 39 -5.56 4.00 -7.01
N THR A 40 -6.73 3.40 -6.93
CA THR A 40 -6.92 1.94 -6.99
C THR A 40 -7.52 1.47 -8.31
N GLU A 41 -7.81 2.40 -9.22
CA GLU A 41 -8.49 2.10 -10.47
C GLU A 41 -7.54 1.51 -11.50
N ARG A 42 -7.90 0.34 -12.04
CA ARG A 42 -7.29 -0.21 -13.23
C ARG A 42 -7.76 0.64 -14.42
N LYS A 43 -6.94 1.58 -14.88
CA LYS A 43 -7.18 2.31 -16.15
C LYS A 43 -7.36 1.25 -17.24
N LEU A 44 -8.59 1.05 -17.71
CA LEU A 44 -8.86 0.20 -18.86
C LEU A 44 -8.04 0.76 -20.03
N LYS A 45 -7.10 -0.05 -20.54
CA LYS A 45 -6.36 0.26 -21.77
C LYS A 45 -7.43 0.49 -22.84
N HIS A 46 -7.43 1.68 -23.45
CA HIS A 46 -8.35 1.96 -24.55
C HIS A 46 -8.11 0.93 -25.66
N GLY A 47 -9.21 0.40 -26.20
CA GLY A 47 -9.22 -0.64 -27.23
C GLY A 47 -8.70 -0.16 -28.58
#